data_AF-A0A7X0JPA1-F1
#
_entry.id   AF-A0A7X0JPA1-F1
#
_cell.length_a   1.000
_cell.length_b   1.000
_cell.length_c   1.000
_cell.angle_alpha   90.00
_cell.angle_beta   90.00
_cell.angle_gamma   90.00
#
_symmetry.space_group_name_H-M   'P 1'
#
loop_
_entity.id
_entity.type
_entity.pdbx_description
1 polymer ?
#
loop_
_entity_poly.entity_id
_entity_poly.type
_entity_poly.pdbx_seq_one_letter_code
_entity_poly.pdbx_strand_id
1 'polypeptide(L)'
;MDAEQPQCPQCGAIQEDFVYKSRIAAAALAIGFGFFGVHRFYLGQWWGIFYLLFFWTYVPGLIAWIEGIVFLARDQKAWNAKYNKGVFAGNEKGGVLFVILIFVMIAILGILAAIALPAYQDYSNRAKVISAISAAKTTIPQVEQYAYDHQRWPMTEDLTLNPLDNPLLGTLTVNNGAIVVTMDKSTRIDGYVAFIPTSDESGISWSCTESTIKSRFLPAECRPE
;
A
#
# COMPACT_ATOMS: atom_id res chain seq x y z
N MET A 1 2.65 18.64 46.14
CA MET A 1 1.45 17.81 46.37
C MET A 1 1.97 16.40 46.33
N ASP A 2 2.33 15.91 47.50
CA ASP A 2 3.22 14.77 47.63
C ASP A 2 2.37 13.51 47.54
N ALA A 3 2.73 12.62 46.62
CA ALA A 3 2.03 11.35 46.48
C ALA A 3 2.17 10.59 47.80
N GLU A 4 1.05 10.09 48.33
CA GLU A 4 1.05 9.28 49.54
C GLU A 4 1.93 8.05 49.31
N GLN A 5 3.03 7.93 50.06
CA GLN A 5 4.01 6.88 49.81
C GLN A 5 3.44 5.52 50.23
N PRO A 6 3.56 4.47 49.40
CA PRO A 6 3.02 3.16 49.74
C PRO A 6 3.70 2.58 50.98
N GLN A 7 2.88 2.21 51.96
CA GLN A 7 3.32 1.52 53.16
C GLN A 7 3.29 0.00 52.96
N CYS A 8 4.29 -0.70 53.48
CA CYS A 8 4.33 -2.16 53.43
C CYS A 8 3.16 -2.77 54.23
N PRO A 9 2.33 -3.66 53.66
CA PRO A 9 1.19 -4.25 54.36
C PRO A 9 1.58 -5.20 55.50
N GLN A 10 2.85 -5.65 55.54
CA GLN A 10 3.36 -6.55 56.58
C GLN A 10 4.02 -5.80 57.75
N CYS A 11 4.58 -4.61 57.54
CA CYS A 11 5.38 -3.93 58.58
C CYS A 11 5.16 -2.41 58.68
N GLY A 12 4.33 -1.80 57.83
CA GLY A 12 4.05 -0.37 57.87
C GLY A 12 5.20 0.55 57.43
N ALA A 13 6.37 -0.02 57.07
CA ALA A 13 7.50 0.77 56.60
C ALA A 13 7.16 1.50 55.30
N ILE A 14 7.58 2.77 55.23
CA ILE A 14 7.44 3.63 54.05
C ILE A 14 8.41 3.11 52.98
N GLN A 15 7.93 2.87 51.75
CA GLN A 15 8.80 2.51 50.63
C GLN A 15 9.42 3.76 50.02
N GLU A 16 10.66 4.08 50.42
CA GLU A 16 11.38 5.25 49.92
C GLU A 16 11.76 5.14 48.43
N ASP A 17 11.92 3.92 47.89
CA ASP A 17 12.29 3.68 46.48
C ASP A 17 11.09 3.65 45.51
N PHE A 18 9.89 4.04 45.94
CA PHE A 18 8.71 3.97 45.09
C PHE A 18 8.63 5.14 44.09
N VAL A 19 8.85 4.85 42.81
CA VAL A 19 8.67 5.81 41.71
C VAL A 19 7.29 5.68 41.09
N TYR A 20 6.46 6.72 41.20
CA TYR A 20 5.12 6.77 40.59
C TYR A 20 5.20 6.77 39.06
N LYS A 21 4.37 5.93 38.42
CA LYS A 21 4.27 5.83 36.95
C LYS A 21 2.99 6.52 36.47
N SER A 22 3.16 7.65 35.81
CA SER A 22 2.06 8.41 35.19
C SER A 22 1.55 7.71 33.94
N ARG A 23 0.22 7.63 33.83
CA ARG A 23 -0.47 7.06 32.65
C ARG A 23 -0.35 7.99 31.45
N ILE A 24 -0.49 9.29 31.66
CA ILE A 24 -0.29 10.29 30.61
C ILE A 24 1.15 10.26 30.09
N ALA A 25 2.15 10.18 30.97
CA ALA A 25 3.55 10.09 30.54
C ALA A 25 3.81 8.80 29.74
N ALA A 26 3.31 7.65 30.20
CA ALA A 26 3.44 6.38 29.47
C ALA A 26 2.79 6.45 28.09
N ALA A 27 1.60 7.07 27.97
CA ALA A 27 0.91 7.24 26.70
C ALA A 27 1.64 8.20 25.74
N ALA A 28 2.12 9.34 26.25
CA ALA A 28 2.90 10.29 25.46
C ALA A 28 4.18 9.66 24.91
N LEU A 29 4.89 8.89 25.75
CA LEU A 29 6.06 8.13 25.34
C LEU A 29 5.72 7.04 24.32
N ALA A 30 4.57 6.37 24.46
CA ALA A 30 4.14 5.32 23.54
C ALA A 30 3.77 5.88 22.15
N ILE A 31 3.35 7.13 22.08
CA ILE A 31 2.92 7.73 20.81
C ILE A 31 4.06 8.51 20.15
N GLY A 32 4.83 9.29 20.90
CA GLY A 32 5.95 10.05 20.37
C GLY A 32 7.20 9.19 20.12
N PHE A 33 7.52 8.30 21.06
CA PHE A 33 8.75 7.50 21.07
C PHE A 33 8.49 5.99 21.12
N GLY A 34 7.26 5.59 20.82
CA GLY A 34 6.83 4.19 20.88
C GLY A 34 7.57 3.27 19.95
N PHE A 35 8.03 3.82 18.81
CA PHE A 35 8.86 3.13 17.84
C PHE A 35 10.19 2.63 18.43
N PHE A 36 10.74 3.34 19.42
CA PHE A 36 11.93 2.93 20.17
C PHE A 36 11.58 2.10 21.44
N GLY A 37 10.30 1.89 21.73
CA GLY A 37 9.84 1.15 22.91
C GLY A 37 10.05 1.86 24.24
N VAL A 38 10.30 3.18 24.24
CA VAL A 38 10.62 3.96 25.45
C VAL A 38 9.53 3.84 26.52
N HIS A 39 8.25 3.74 26.13
CA HIS A 39 7.14 3.55 27.06
C HIS A 39 7.21 2.22 27.82
N ARG A 40 7.72 1.15 27.19
CA ARG A 40 7.89 -0.16 27.85
C ARG A 40 9.04 -0.13 28.86
N PHE A 41 10.13 0.56 28.52
CA PHE A 41 11.22 0.82 29.47
C PHE A 41 10.78 1.71 30.64
N TYR A 42 9.96 2.75 30.37
CA TYR A 42 9.33 3.57 31.42
C TYR A 42 8.49 2.71 32.39
N LEU A 43 7.76 1.72 31.85
CA LEU A 43 7.00 0.76 32.67
C LEU A 43 7.88 -0.31 33.35
N GLY A 44 9.19 -0.36 33.06
CA GLY A 44 10.13 -1.32 33.66
C GLY A 44 10.04 -2.72 33.05
N GLN A 45 9.59 -2.82 31.79
CA GLN A 45 9.35 -4.11 31.11
C GLN A 45 10.49 -4.44 30.14
N TRP A 46 11.17 -5.56 30.37
CA TRP A 46 12.32 -6.02 29.57
C TRP A 46 12.01 -6.25 28.09
N TRP A 47 10.76 -6.58 27.76
CA TRP A 47 10.32 -6.82 26.38
C TRP A 47 10.33 -5.55 25.50
N GLY A 48 10.64 -4.37 26.07
CA GLY A 48 10.96 -3.17 25.29
C GLY A 48 12.13 -3.38 24.31
N ILE A 49 13.04 -4.33 24.58
CA ILE A 49 14.15 -4.63 23.65
C ILE A 49 13.67 -5.09 22.27
N PHE A 50 12.53 -5.78 22.19
CA PHE A 50 11.97 -6.20 20.90
C PHE A 50 11.56 -5.00 20.04
N TYR A 51 11.13 -3.91 20.66
CA TYR A 51 10.81 -2.67 19.94
C TYR A 51 12.07 -2.06 19.33
N LEU A 52 13.19 -2.07 20.07
CA LEU A 52 14.50 -1.62 19.57
C LEU A 52 15.09 -2.54 18.51
N LEU A 53 14.81 -3.84 18.54
CA LEU A 53 15.32 -4.77 17.53
C LEU A 53 14.53 -4.67 16.22
N PHE A 54 13.21 -4.47 16.32
CA PHE A 54 12.32 -4.43 15.16
C PHE A 54 11.93 -2.99 14.72
N PHE A 55 12.60 -1.95 15.23
CA PHE A 55 12.22 -0.56 14.95
C PHE A 55 12.10 -0.29 13.45
N TRP A 56 13.09 -0.67 12.65
CA TRP A 56 13.14 -0.45 11.20
C TRP A 56 11.97 -1.03 10.40
N THR A 57 11.21 -1.99 10.96
CA THR A 57 10.02 -2.57 10.31
C THR A 57 8.77 -1.69 10.44
N TYR A 58 8.81 -0.64 11.27
CA TYR A 58 7.67 0.20 11.66
C TYR A 58 6.54 -0.52 12.41
N VAL A 59 6.54 -1.86 12.48
CA VAL A 59 5.57 -2.67 13.22
C VAL A 59 5.53 -2.30 14.71
N PRO A 60 6.66 -2.17 15.44
CA PRO A 60 6.63 -1.76 16.85
C PRO A 60 6.05 -0.35 17.05
N GLY A 61 6.25 0.56 16.08
CA GLY A 61 5.65 1.88 16.09
C GLY A 61 4.13 1.82 16.09
N LEU A 62 3.53 1.00 15.21
CA LEU A 62 2.08 0.80 15.15
C LEU A 62 1.51 0.20 16.44
N ILE A 63 2.17 -0.82 16.99
CA ILE A 63 1.75 -1.46 18.24
C ILE A 63 1.82 -0.47 19.40
N ALA A 64 2.93 0.27 19.55
CA ALA A 64 3.09 1.26 20.60
C ALA A 64 2.03 2.37 20.50
N TRP A 65 1.66 2.77 19.29
CA TRP A 65 0.63 3.76 19.06
C TRP A 65 -0.74 3.30 19.57
N ILE A 66 -1.13 2.05 19.27
CA ILE A 66 -2.35 1.43 19.81
C ILE A 66 -2.28 1.33 21.33
N GLU A 67 -1.13 0.92 21.88
CA GLU A 67 -0.93 0.84 23.33
C GLU A 67 -1.08 2.20 24.01
N GLY A 68 -0.57 3.28 23.39
CA GLY A 68 -0.74 4.64 23.88
C GLY A 68 -2.21 5.06 23.97
N ILE A 69 -3.02 4.72 22.97
CA ILE A 69 -4.48 4.94 22.98
C ILE A 69 -5.14 4.14 24.11
N VAL A 70 -4.77 2.86 24.26
CA VAL A 70 -5.28 2.00 25.34
C VAL A 70 -4.88 2.53 26.72
N PHE A 71 -3.68 3.08 26.86
CA PHE A 71 -3.23 3.69 28.12
C PHE A 71 -4.06 4.92 28.46
N LEU A 72 -4.38 5.78 27.50
CA LEU A 72 -5.25 6.94 27.74
C LEU A 72 -6.70 6.54 28.05
N ALA A 73 -7.20 5.48 27.42
CA ALA A 73 -8.57 5.00 27.63
C ALA A 73 -8.76 4.20 28.93
N ARG A 74 -7.69 3.68 29.54
CA ARG A 74 -7.77 2.90 30.79
C ARG A 74 -8.03 3.80 31.99
N ASP A 75 -8.97 3.41 32.87
CA ASP A 75 -9.26 4.13 34.11
C ASP A 75 -8.04 4.29 35.05
N GLN A 76 -7.97 5.43 35.75
CA GLN A 76 -6.88 5.74 36.68
C GLN A 76 -6.76 4.71 37.80
N LYS A 77 -7.89 4.20 38.31
CA LYS A 77 -7.91 3.13 39.34
C LYS A 77 -7.28 1.84 38.81
N ALA A 78 -7.67 1.41 37.62
CA ALA A 78 -7.13 0.20 36.98
C ALA A 78 -5.63 0.36 36.64
N TRP A 79 -5.22 1.56 36.22
CA TRP A 79 -3.81 1.87 35.99
C TRP A 79 -2.99 1.76 37.28
N ASN A 80 -3.44 2.42 38.35
CA ASN A 80 -2.71 2.43 39.62
C ASN A 80 -2.67 1.05 40.26
N ALA A 81 -3.74 0.25 40.16
CA ALA A 81 -3.74 -1.14 40.63
C ALA A 81 -2.66 -1.99 39.92
N LYS A 82 -2.44 -1.76 38.62
CA LYS A 82 -1.48 -2.54 37.83
C LYS A 82 -0.04 -2.05 37.97
N TYR A 83 0.20 -0.74 37.95
CA TYR A 83 1.55 -0.18 37.83
C TYR A 83 2.03 0.58 39.08
N ASN A 84 1.13 0.98 39.98
CA ASN A 84 1.43 1.84 41.13
C ASN A 84 0.99 1.22 42.48
N LYS A 85 0.79 -0.10 42.56
CA LYS A 85 0.35 -0.83 43.78
C LYS A 85 -0.91 -0.23 44.46
N GLY A 86 -1.78 0.42 43.68
CA GLY A 86 -3.00 1.06 44.18
C GLY A 86 -2.84 2.49 44.72
N VAL A 87 -1.64 3.09 44.66
CA VAL A 87 -1.38 4.46 45.12
C VAL A 87 -1.94 5.50 44.14
N PHE A 88 -2.55 6.57 44.65
CA PHE A 88 -3.15 7.65 43.85
C PHE A 88 -2.36 8.96 43.99
N ALA A 89 -1.81 9.47 42.88
CA ALA A 89 -1.10 10.75 42.83
C ALA A 89 -1.95 11.90 42.24
N GLY A 90 -3.27 11.89 42.48
CA GLY A 90 -4.21 12.87 41.93
C GLY A 90 -4.95 12.40 40.65
N ASN A 91 -5.71 13.32 40.03
CA ASN A 91 -6.56 13.02 38.88
C ASN A 91 -5.90 13.45 37.56
N GLU A 92 -5.51 12.47 36.74
CA GLU A 92 -4.93 12.70 35.41
C GLU A 92 -6.05 12.86 34.36
N LYS A 93 -6.20 14.06 33.75
CA LYS A 93 -7.17 14.30 32.67
C LYS A 93 -6.60 13.92 31.30
N GLY A 94 -6.71 12.65 30.92
CA GLY A 94 -6.22 12.14 29.63
C GLY A 94 -7.14 12.35 28.41
N GLY A 95 -8.41 12.72 28.63
CA GLY A 95 -9.43 12.74 27.56
C GLY A 95 -9.16 13.73 26.42
N VAL A 96 -8.61 14.91 26.72
CA VAL A 96 -8.28 15.91 25.69
C VAL A 96 -7.14 15.41 24.79
N LEU A 97 -6.11 14.81 25.39
CA LEU A 97 -4.99 14.23 24.65
C LEU A 97 -5.45 13.07 23.75
N PHE A 98 -6.36 12.21 24.24
CA PHE A 98 -6.94 11.11 23.47
C PHE A 98 -7.64 11.58 22.18
N VAL A 99 -8.48 12.63 22.27
CA VAL A 99 -9.19 13.16 21.11
C VAL A 99 -8.22 13.74 20.09
N ILE A 100 -7.26 14.58 20.54
CA ILE A 100 -6.25 15.19 19.66
C ILE A 100 -5.49 14.12 18.88
N LEU A 101 -5.08 13.05 19.56
CA LEU A 101 -4.30 11.98 18.94
C LEU A 101 -5.10 11.17 17.90
N ILE A 102 -6.38 10.89 18.15
CA ILE A 102 -7.23 10.21 17.17
C ILE A 102 -7.39 11.04 15.89
N PHE A 103 -7.58 12.36 16.01
CA PHE A 103 -7.64 13.24 14.85
C PHE A 103 -6.35 13.22 14.03
N VAL A 104 -5.20 13.23 14.71
CA VAL A 104 -3.89 13.08 14.05
C VAL A 104 -3.77 11.72 13.35
N MET A 105 -4.30 10.63 13.93
CA MET A 105 -4.31 9.30 13.28
C MET A 105 -5.01 9.34 11.93
N ILE A 106 -6.24 9.85 11.95
CA ILE A 106 -7.12 9.86 10.78
C ILE A 106 -6.51 10.73 9.69
N ALA A 107 -5.89 11.85 10.06
CA ALA A 107 -5.18 12.72 9.13
C ALA A 107 -3.99 12.01 8.46
N ILE A 108 -3.13 11.34 9.23
CA ILE A 108 -1.96 10.61 8.68
C ILE A 108 -2.41 9.49 7.75
N LEU A 109 -3.39 8.68 8.17
CA LEU A 109 -3.93 7.59 7.35
C LEU A 109 -4.56 8.12 6.05
N GLY A 110 -5.26 9.26 6.12
CA GLY A 110 -5.82 9.93 4.94
C GLY A 110 -4.76 10.38 3.94
N ILE A 111 -3.65 10.97 4.42
CA ILE A 111 -2.52 11.37 3.56
C ILE A 111 -1.86 10.15 2.91
N LEU A 112 -1.60 9.09 3.69
CA LEU A 112 -1.03 7.84 3.16
C LEU A 112 -1.92 7.22 2.08
N ALA A 113 -3.24 7.17 2.31
CA ALA A 113 -4.20 6.66 1.34
C ALA A 113 -4.25 7.52 0.06
N ALA A 114 -4.21 8.85 0.20
CA ALA A 114 -4.21 9.77 -0.93
C ALA A 114 -2.98 9.61 -1.85
N ILE A 115 -1.83 9.22 -1.30
CA ILE A 115 -0.61 8.95 -2.09
C ILE A 115 -0.64 7.53 -2.67
N ALA A 116 -1.09 6.54 -1.90
CA ALA A 116 -1.04 5.13 -2.30
C ALA A 116 -2.08 4.75 -3.38
N LEU A 117 -3.30 5.29 -3.28
CA LEU A 117 -4.39 4.99 -4.21
C LEU A 117 -4.07 5.32 -5.68
N PRO A 118 -3.58 6.53 -6.05
CA PRO A 118 -3.29 6.84 -7.44
C PRO A 118 -2.15 5.98 -8.00
N ALA A 119 -1.13 5.67 -7.19
CA ALA A 119 -0.05 4.79 -7.60
C ALA A 119 -0.56 3.38 -7.92
N TYR A 120 -1.39 2.79 -7.05
CA TYR A 120 -1.96 1.46 -7.26
C TYR A 120 -2.84 1.36 -8.53
N GLN A 121 -3.61 2.42 -8.83
CA GLN A 121 -4.39 2.49 -10.06
C GLN A 121 -3.50 2.51 -11.31
N ASP A 122 -2.37 3.22 -11.28
CA ASP A 122 -1.43 3.27 -12.41
C ASP A 122 -0.82 1.88 -12.69
N TYR A 123 -0.39 1.17 -11.64
CA TYR A 123 0.15 -0.19 -11.76
C TYR A 123 -0.87 -1.19 -12.31
N SER A 124 -2.09 -1.18 -11.78
CA SER A 124 -3.14 -2.09 -12.25
C SER A 124 -3.57 -1.80 -13.69
N ASN A 125 -3.65 -0.51 -14.08
CA ASN A 125 -3.98 -0.14 -15.45
C ASN A 125 -2.87 -0.53 -16.45
N ARG A 126 -1.60 -0.33 -16.09
CA ARG A 126 -0.46 -0.80 -16.88
C ARG A 126 -0.48 -2.32 -17.06
N ALA A 127 -0.78 -3.08 -16.01
CA ALA A 127 -0.88 -4.54 -16.09
C ALA A 127 -1.99 -5.00 -17.06
N LYS A 128 -3.15 -4.34 -17.04
CA LYS A 128 -4.25 -4.63 -17.98
C LYS A 128 -3.84 -4.41 -19.43
N VAL A 129 -3.17 -3.29 -19.72
CA VAL A 129 -2.71 -2.96 -21.08
C VAL A 129 -1.66 -3.97 -21.56
N ILE A 130 -0.71 -4.36 -20.71
CA ILE A 130 0.28 -5.39 -21.05
C ILE A 130 -0.38 -6.73 -21.37
N SER A 131 -1.40 -7.14 -20.59
CA SER A 131 -2.15 -8.36 -20.86
C SER A 131 -2.85 -8.33 -22.22
N ALA A 132 -3.53 -7.22 -22.55
CA ALA A 132 -4.22 -7.05 -23.84
C ALA A 132 -3.24 -7.05 -25.02
N ILE A 133 -2.13 -6.33 -24.91
CA ILE A 133 -1.04 -6.31 -25.90
C ILE A 133 -0.48 -7.73 -26.10
N SER A 134 -0.23 -8.47 -25.01
CA SER A 134 0.30 -9.84 -25.10
C SER A 134 -0.66 -10.80 -25.80
N ALA A 135 -1.96 -10.68 -25.54
CA ALA A 135 -2.96 -11.48 -26.22
C ALA A 135 -3.03 -11.13 -27.72
N ALA A 136 -2.95 -9.85 -28.07
CA ALA A 136 -2.92 -9.44 -29.48
C ALA A 136 -1.67 -9.88 -30.25
N LYS A 137 -0.50 -9.92 -29.59
CA LYS A 137 0.74 -10.43 -30.19
C LYS A 137 0.61 -11.88 -30.67
N THR A 138 -0.36 -12.67 -30.16
CA THR A 138 -0.63 -14.02 -30.66
C THR A 138 -1.21 -14.05 -32.08
N THR A 139 -1.71 -12.92 -32.58
CA THR A 139 -2.24 -12.78 -33.95
C THR A 139 -1.15 -12.50 -34.98
N ILE A 140 0.01 -11.98 -34.56
CA ILE A 140 1.17 -11.71 -35.43
C ILE A 140 1.51 -12.89 -36.36
N PRO A 141 1.73 -14.12 -35.86
CA PRO A 141 2.10 -15.24 -36.73
C PRO A 141 1.01 -15.59 -37.76
N GLN A 142 -0.27 -15.32 -37.47
CA GLN A 142 -1.36 -15.57 -38.43
C GLN A 142 -1.32 -14.54 -39.58
N VAL A 143 -1.00 -13.29 -39.26
CA VAL A 143 -0.82 -12.22 -40.27
C VAL A 143 0.40 -12.51 -41.15
N GLU A 144 1.52 -12.91 -40.53
CA GLU A 144 2.75 -13.24 -41.24
C GLU A 144 2.58 -14.43 -42.18
N GLN A 145 1.93 -15.50 -41.71
CA GLN A 145 1.66 -16.68 -42.53
C GLN A 145 0.79 -16.32 -43.73
N TYR A 146 -0.28 -15.54 -43.52
CA TYR A 146 -1.14 -15.11 -44.62
C TYR A 146 -0.39 -14.27 -45.65
N ALA A 147 0.42 -13.31 -45.18
CA ALA A 147 1.21 -12.45 -46.03
C ALA A 147 2.21 -13.23 -46.89
N TYR A 148 2.84 -14.27 -46.31
CA TYR A 148 3.73 -15.16 -47.03
C TYR A 148 3.00 -15.98 -48.10
N ASP A 149 1.85 -16.58 -47.76
CA ASP A 149 1.13 -17.48 -48.67
C ASP A 149 0.48 -16.73 -49.86
N HIS A 150 -0.05 -15.53 -49.61
CA HIS A 150 -0.84 -14.79 -50.61
C HIS A 150 -0.08 -13.59 -51.21
N GLN A 151 1.14 -13.30 -50.74
CA GLN A 151 1.96 -12.17 -51.19
C GLN A 151 1.22 -10.81 -51.08
N ARG A 152 0.26 -10.71 -50.14
CA ARG A 152 -0.52 -9.50 -49.83
C ARG A 152 -0.83 -9.46 -48.36
N TRP A 153 -0.98 -8.25 -47.80
CA TRP A 153 -1.41 -8.11 -46.42
C TRP A 153 -2.89 -8.48 -46.23
N PRO A 154 -3.25 -9.20 -45.15
CA PRO A 154 -4.63 -9.56 -44.87
C PRO A 154 -5.45 -8.38 -44.34
N MET A 155 -6.76 -8.46 -44.56
CA MET A 155 -7.77 -7.73 -43.80
C MET A 155 -8.38 -8.62 -42.71
N THR A 156 -9.20 -8.05 -41.84
CA THR A 156 -9.85 -8.79 -40.73
C THR A 156 -10.65 -9.99 -41.24
N GLU A 157 -11.32 -9.85 -42.38
CA GLU A 157 -12.15 -10.89 -43.00
C GLU A 157 -11.33 -12.04 -43.61
N ASP A 158 -10.06 -11.80 -43.94
CA ASP A 158 -9.16 -12.81 -44.49
C ASP A 158 -8.62 -13.78 -43.41
N LEU A 159 -8.78 -13.44 -42.14
CA LEU A 159 -8.22 -14.17 -41.01
C LEU A 159 -9.32 -14.82 -40.16
N THR A 160 -9.12 -16.10 -39.82
CA THR A 160 -9.94 -16.79 -38.82
C THR A 160 -9.44 -16.45 -37.43
N LEU A 161 -9.78 -15.26 -36.95
CA LEU A 161 -9.43 -14.81 -35.61
C LEU A 161 -10.29 -15.57 -34.60
N ASN A 162 -9.69 -16.49 -33.85
CA ASN A 162 -10.36 -17.03 -32.67
C ASN A 162 -10.58 -15.88 -31.67
N PRO A 163 -11.75 -15.81 -31.02
CA PRO A 163 -11.96 -14.83 -29.97
C PRO A 163 -10.86 -15.00 -28.94
N LEU A 164 -10.04 -13.97 -28.78
CA LEU A 164 -8.99 -13.97 -27.76
C LEU A 164 -9.70 -14.10 -26.42
N ASP A 165 -9.43 -15.17 -25.69
CA ASP A 165 -9.96 -15.41 -24.35
C ASP A 165 -9.27 -14.46 -23.34
N ASN A 166 -9.47 -13.17 -23.56
CA ASN A 166 -8.97 -12.10 -22.73
C ASN A 166 -10.09 -11.07 -22.53
N PRO A 167 -10.70 -11.01 -21.33
CA PRO A 167 -11.82 -10.12 -21.06
C PRO A 167 -11.43 -8.63 -21.07
N LEU A 168 -10.13 -8.31 -21.11
CA LEU A 168 -9.61 -6.94 -21.14
C LEU A 168 -9.48 -6.40 -22.58
N LEU A 169 -9.68 -7.26 -23.57
CA LEU A 169 -9.53 -6.97 -24.98
C LEU A 169 -10.93 -6.77 -25.58
N GLY A 170 -11.20 -5.56 -26.09
CA GLY A 170 -12.53 -5.18 -26.55
C GLY A 170 -12.76 -5.58 -28.00
N THR A 171 -11.90 -5.13 -28.90
CA THR A 171 -12.00 -5.46 -30.33
C THR A 171 -10.61 -5.57 -30.92
N LEU A 172 -10.39 -6.61 -31.71
CA LEU A 172 -9.20 -6.80 -32.52
C LEU A 172 -9.61 -6.73 -33.98
N THR A 173 -8.97 -5.83 -34.72
CA THR A 173 -9.15 -5.69 -36.17
C THR A 173 -7.80 -5.68 -36.85
N VAL A 174 -7.75 -6.26 -38.04
CA VAL A 174 -6.58 -6.22 -38.92
C VAL A 174 -6.94 -5.40 -40.16
N ASN A 175 -6.16 -4.36 -40.45
CA ASN A 175 -6.33 -3.54 -41.64
C ASN A 175 -4.99 -3.43 -42.37
N ASN A 176 -4.93 -4.03 -43.57
CA ASN A 176 -3.72 -4.07 -44.38
C ASN A 176 -2.50 -4.58 -43.59
N GLY A 177 -2.69 -5.66 -42.82
CA GLY A 177 -1.66 -6.26 -41.97
C GLY A 177 -1.43 -5.56 -40.62
N ALA A 178 -1.89 -4.31 -40.43
CA ALA A 178 -1.80 -3.63 -39.15
C ALA A 178 -2.84 -4.17 -38.18
N ILE A 179 -2.39 -4.65 -37.00
CA ILE A 179 -3.24 -5.21 -35.96
C ILE A 179 -3.62 -4.09 -35.00
N VAL A 180 -4.88 -3.67 -35.00
CA VAL A 180 -5.40 -2.63 -34.12
C VAL A 180 -6.20 -3.27 -32.99
N VAL A 181 -5.78 -2.98 -31.76
CA VAL A 181 -6.33 -3.56 -30.53
C VAL A 181 -6.95 -2.46 -29.71
N THR A 182 -8.25 -2.57 -29.46
CA THR A 182 -8.99 -1.66 -28.59
C THR A 182 -9.20 -2.32 -27.23
N MET A 183 -8.95 -1.57 -26.16
CA MET A 183 -9.22 -2.02 -24.79
C MET A 183 -10.72 -2.22 -24.57
N ASP A 184 -11.09 -3.22 -23.77
CA ASP A 184 -12.50 -3.41 -23.40
C ASP A 184 -12.99 -2.29 -22.47
N LYS A 185 -14.27 -1.93 -22.57
CA LYS A 185 -14.87 -0.87 -21.75
C LYS A 185 -14.83 -1.18 -20.24
N SER A 186 -14.81 -2.46 -19.85
CA SER A 186 -14.67 -2.88 -18.44
C SER A 186 -13.36 -2.43 -17.81
N THR A 187 -12.31 -2.20 -18.63
CA THR A 187 -10.99 -1.81 -18.14
C THR A 187 -10.93 -0.38 -17.62
N ARG A 188 -11.89 0.48 -18.03
CA ARG A 188 -11.91 1.95 -17.84
C ARG A 188 -10.69 2.64 -18.45
N ILE A 189 -10.11 2.04 -19.48
CA ILE A 189 -8.99 2.57 -20.25
C ILE A 189 -9.50 2.73 -21.68
N ASP A 190 -9.67 3.98 -22.10
CA ASP A 190 -10.07 4.28 -23.47
C ASP A 190 -8.82 4.42 -24.35
N GLY A 191 -8.89 3.86 -25.54
CA GLY A 191 -7.84 3.95 -26.55
C GLY A 191 -7.50 2.61 -27.19
N TYR A 192 -6.61 2.68 -28.17
CA TYR A 192 -6.11 1.54 -28.91
C TYR A 192 -4.58 1.54 -28.99
N VAL A 193 -4.03 0.38 -29.31
CA VAL A 193 -2.63 0.16 -29.71
C VAL A 193 -2.64 -0.50 -31.08
N ALA A 194 -1.84 0.00 -32.01
CA ALA A 194 -1.67 -0.57 -33.33
C ALA A 194 -0.28 -1.21 -33.46
N PHE A 195 -0.24 -2.43 -33.99
CA PHE A 195 0.98 -3.10 -34.42
C PHE A 195 1.08 -3.01 -35.93
N ILE A 196 2.13 -2.37 -36.43
CA ILE A 196 2.34 -2.10 -37.84
C ILE A 196 3.48 -2.99 -38.33
N PRO A 197 3.23 -3.89 -39.29
CA PRO A 197 4.29 -4.67 -39.91
C PRO A 197 5.06 -3.80 -40.91
N THR A 198 6.37 -3.91 -40.90
CA THR A 198 7.28 -3.31 -41.87
C THR A 198 8.09 -4.45 -42.49
N SER A 199 7.94 -4.66 -43.80
CA SER A 199 8.73 -5.64 -44.54
C SER A 199 10.04 -4.99 -45.00
N ASP A 200 11.18 -5.59 -44.65
CA ASP A 200 12.50 -5.22 -45.17
C ASP A 200 13.18 -6.43 -45.85
N GLU A 201 14.42 -6.27 -46.32
CA GLU A 201 15.17 -7.36 -46.96
C GLU A 201 15.52 -8.51 -45.99
N SER A 202 15.38 -8.30 -44.67
CA SER A 202 15.73 -9.26 -43.61
C SER A 202 14.53 -9.99 -43.02
N GLY A 203 13.30 -9.55 -43.32
CA GLY A 203 12.06 -10.17 -42.87
C GLY A 203 10.94 -9.17 -42.60
N ILE A 204 10.03 -9.54 -41.70
CA ILE A 204 8.93 -8.68 -41.24
C ILE A 204 9.27 -8.22 -39.81
N SER A 205 9.37 -6.91 -39.62
CA SER A 205 9.56 -6.26 -38.32
C SER A 205 8.25 -5.60 -37.86
N TRP A 206 7.99 -5.59 -36.55
CA TRP A 206 6.75 -5.05 -35.98
C TRP A 206 7.02 -3.85 -35.09
N SER A 207 6.32 -2.75 -35.36
CA SER A 207 6.32 -1.54 -34.51
C SER A 207 4.98 -1.37 -33.80
N CYS A 208 4.99 -1.02 -32.52
CA CYS A 208 3.79 -0.76 -31.71
C CYS A 208 3.75 0.66 -31.13
N THR A 209 4.41 1.61 -31.79
CA THR A 209 4.54 3.00 -31.34
C THR A 209 3.25 3.82 -31.52
N GLU A 210 2.38 3.42 -32.45
CA GLU A 210 1.11 4.10 -32.70
C GLU A 210 0.03 3.65 -31.70
N SER A 211 -0.33 4.55 -30.78
CA SER A 211 -1.36 4.30 -29.78
C SER A 211 -2.02 5.58 -29.27
N THR A 212 -3.27 5.48 -28.82
CA THR A 212 -4.00 6.58 -28.13
C THR A 212 -3.91 6.47 -26.61
N ILE A 213 -3.45 5.32 -26.10
CA ILE A 213 -3.29 5.07 -24.67
C ILE A 213 -2.09 5.88 -24.13
N LYS A 214 -2.21 6.42 -22.91
CA LYS A 214 -1.13 7.19 -22.26
C LYS A 214 0.15 6.33 -22.16
N SER A 215 1.28 6.89 -22.60
CA SER A 215 2.59 6.22 -22.66
C SER A 215 3.07 5.58 -21.35
N ARG A 216 2.68 6.12 -20.18
CA ARG A 216 2.98 5.51 -18.87
C ARG A 216 2.37 4.12 -18.66
N PHE A 217 1.23 3.83 -19.29
CA PHE A 217 0.58 2.53 -19.23
C PHE A 217 1.15 1.54 -20.24
N LEU A 218 1.92 2.02 -21.23
CA LEU A 218 2.50 1.17 -22.27
C LEU A 218 3.80 0.49 -21.77
N PRO A 219 4.08 -0.74 -22.24
CA PRO A 219 5.39 -1.36 -22.09
C PRO A 219 6.45 -0.54 -22.84
N ALA A 220 7.72 -0.71 -22.48
CA ALA A 220 8.81 0.09 -23.04
C ALA A 220 8.91 -0.02 -24.57
N GLU A 221 8.64 -1.21 -25.13
CA GLU A 221 8.65 -1.51 -26.57
C GLU A 221 7.64 -0.70 -27.39
N CYS A 222 6.53 -0.28 -26.77
CA CYS A 222 5.41 0.40 -27.45
C CYS A 222 5.31 1.88 -27.09
N ARG A 223 6.36 2.45 -26.48
CA ARG A 223 6.40 3.89 -26.20
C ARG A 223 6.92 4.61 -27.44
N PRO A 224 6.28 5.71 -27.87
CA PRO A 224 6.86 6.58 -28.89
C PRO A 224 8.17 7.17 -28.35
N GLU A 225 9.19 7.26 -29.20
CA GLU A 225 10.45 7.96 -28.92
C GLU A 225 10.27 9.48 -28.85
#